data_AF-A0A958XY33-F1
#
_entry.id   AF-A0A958XY33-F1
#
_cell.length_a   1.000
_cell.length_b   1.000
_cell.length_c   1.000
_cell.angle_alpha   90.00
_cell.angle_beta   90.00
_cell.angle_gamma   90.00
#
_symmetry.space_group_name_H-M   'P 1'
#
loop_
_entity.id
_entity.type
_entity.pdbx_description
1 polymer ?
#
loop_
_entity_poly.entity_id
_entity_poly.type
_entity_poly.pdbx_seq_one_letter_code
_entity_poly.pdbx_strand_id
1 'polypeptide(L)'
;MEPVTTTVMIGAVVGYLTRVLKDNKSIGDFFKDFTDASVTWIRPVFLEDDDAATPKKVLSNLQENPDSTARQEAVKSALAIELENNPAAETLLKDMYGRIQGAGIHIDNTGAKIGQQNVNATVTNTNPNFNNH
;
A
#
# COMPACT_ATOMS: atom_id res chain seq x y z
N MET A 1 10.79 6.17 -17.81
CA MET A 1 10.18 5.89 -16.50
C MET A 1 9.74 4.45 -16.55
N GLU A 2 10.23 3.59 -15.66
CA GLU A 2 9.73 2.22 -15.55
C GLU A 2 8.22 2.28 -15.28
N PRO A 3 7.41 1.40 -15.90
CA PRO A 3 5.98 1.36 -15.61
C PRO A 3 5.82 1.05 -14.12
N VAL A 4 5.18 1.95 -13.37
CA VAL A 4 4.77 1.65 -12.00
C VAL A 4 3.83 0.46 -12.11
N THR A 5 4.24 -0.68 -11.59
CA THR A 5 3.44 -1.90 -11.68
C THR A 5 2.29 -1.79 -10.69
N THR A 6 1.16 -2.41 -11.04
CA THR A 6 -0.01 -2.56 -10.18
C THR A 6 0.36 -3.02 -8.77
N THR A 7 1.34 -3.91 -8.65
CA THR A 7 1.90 -4.39 -7.38
C THR A 7 2.52 -3.27 -6.54
N VAL A 8 3.22 -2.32 -7.15
CA VAL A 8 3.79 -1.16 -6.45
C VAL A 8 2.69 -0.25 -5.93
N MET A 9 1.65 0.00 -6.72
CA MET A 9 0.52 0.84 -6.32
C MET A 9 -0.27 0.21 -5.17
N ILE A 10 -0.58 -1.10 -5.28
CA ILE A 10 -1.22 -1.86 -4.18
C ILE A 10 -0.36 -1.79 -2.93
N GLY A 11 0.96 -2.01 -3.05
CA GLY A 11 1.88 -1.93 -1.93
C GLY A 11 1.88 -0.57 -1.24
N ALA A 12 1.80 0.52 -2.00
CA ALA A 12 1.71 1.86 -1.45
C ALA A 12 0.37 2.11 -0.73
N VAL A 13 -0.76 1.67 -1.30
CA VAL A 13 -2.07 1.79 -0.65
C VAL A 13 -2.11 1.01 0.66
N VAL A 14 -1.58 -0.23 0.68
CA VAL A 14 -1.49 -1.03 1.92
C VAL A 14 -0.51 -0.41 2.91
N GLY A 15 0.64 0.09 2.47
CA GLY A 15 1.58 0.80 3.32
C GLY A 15 0.95 2.04 3.96
N TYR A 16 0.12 2.76 3.21
CA TYR A 16 -0.62 3.91 3.72
C TYR A 16 -1.63 3.48 4.78
N LEU A 17 -2.42 2.44 4.48
CA LEU A 17 -3.36 1.87 5.44
C LEU A 17 -2.67 1.44 6.73
N THR A 18 -1.57 0.69 6.64
CA THR A 18 -0.76 0.27 7.80
C THR A 18 -0.30 1.47 8.62
N ARG A 19 0.16 2.55 7.96
CA ARG A 19 0.56 3.78 8.65
C ARG A 19 -0.61 4.44 9.37
N VAL A 20 -1.76 4.57 8.72
CA VAL A 20 -2.98 5.12 9.33
C VAL A 20 -3.37 4.32 10.58
N LEU A 21 -3.37 2.99 10.49
CA LEU A 21 -3.68 2.11 11.62
C LEU A 21 -2.66 2.24 12.77
N LYS A 22 -1.37 2.38 12.44
CA LYS A 22 -0.32 2.64 13.43
C LYS A 22 -0.48 3.97 14.17
N ASP A 23 -0.96 4.99 13.47
CA ASP A 23 -1.23 6.30 14.05
C ASP A 23 -2.48 6.31 14.96
N ASN A 24 -3.02 5.14 15.34
CA ASN A 24 -4.29 4.96 16.08
C ASN A 24 -5.50 5.61 15.38
N LYS A 25 -5.41 5.82 14.07
CA LYS A 25 -6.51 6.35 13.28
C LYS A 25 -7.40 5.21 12.79
N SER A 26 -8.65 5.55 12.54
CA SER A 26 -9.63 4.58 12.07
C SER A 26 -9.47 4.28 10.58
N ILE A 27 -10.02 3.16 10.13
CA ILE A 27 -10.17 2.89 8.69
C ILE A 27 -10.97 3.99 7.97
N GLY A 28 -11.88 4.66 8.69
CA GLY A 28 -12.60 5.82 8.18
C GLY A 28 -11.69 6.99 7.83
N ASP A 29 -10.59 7.18 8.57
CA ASP A 29 -9.62 8.23 8.27
C ASP A 29 -8.79 7.88 7.02
N PHE A 30 -8.49 6.60 6.80
CA PHE A 30 -7.90 6.15 5.54
C PHE A 30 -8.80 6.47 4.34
N PHE A 31 -10.11 6.25 4.43
CA PHE A 31 -11.02 6.54 3.32
C PHE A 31 -11.17 8.03 3.00
N LYS A 32 -11.05 8.91 4.00
CA LYS A 32 -11.21 10.37 3.82
C LYS A 32 -10.16 10.99 2.88
N ASP A 33 -9.00 10.35 2.71
CA ASP A 33 -7.92 10.86 1.87
C ASP A 33 -8.13 10.59 0.37
N PHE A 34 -9.13 9.77 0.02
CA PHE A 34 -9.40 9.32 -1.35
C PHE A 34 -10.71 9.88 -1.91
N THR A 35 -10.88 9.76 -3.23
CA THR A 35 -12.16 10.12 -3.87
C THR A 35 -13.26 9.16 -3.46
N ASP A 36 -14.51 9.61 -3.52
CA ASP A 36 -15.70 8.77 -3.28
C ASP A 36 -15.73 7.54 -4.20
N ALA A 37 -15.29 7.67 -5.45
CA ALA A 37 -15.20 6.56 -6.39
C ALA A 37 -14.15 5.51 -5.95
N SER A 38 -12.97 5.97 -5.52
CA SER A 38 -11.92 5.09 -4.99
C SER A 38 -12.37 4.41 -3.70
N VAL A 39 -13.05 5.13 -2.81
CA VAL A 39 -13.60 4.60 -1.56
C VAL A 39 -14.67 3.56 -1.86
N THR A 40 -15.62 3.84 -2.74
CA THR A 40 -16.69 2.91 -3.12
C THR A 40 -16.14 1.61 -3.67
N TRP A 41 -15.07 1.67 -4.47
CA TRP A 41 -14.40 0.47 -4.98
C TRP A 41 -13.67 -0.32 -3.90
N ILE A 42 -12.91 0.34 -3.02
CA ILE A 42 -12.03 -0.36 -2.08
C ILE A 42 -12.72 -0.75 -0.76
N ARG A 43 -13.80 -0.06 -0.39
CA ARG A 43 -14.59 -0.32 0.81
C ARG A 43 -15.04 -1.78 0.94
N PRO A 44 -15.63 -2.44 -0.08
CA PRO A 44 -16.05 -3.84 0.04
C PRO A 44 -14.88 -4.80 0.24
N VAL A 45 -13.63 -4.41 -0.05
CA VAL A 45 -12.45 -5.24 0.26
C VAL A 45 -12.22 -5.31 1.78
N PHE A 46 -12.57 -4.24 2.49
CA PHE A 46 -12.23 -4.02 3.89
C PHE A 46 -13.39 -4.17 4.86
N LEU A 47 -14.60 -3.80 4.44
CA LEU A 47 -15.80 -3.78 5.26
C LEU A 47 -16.84 -4.74 4.69
N GLU A 48 -17.72 -5.26 5.55
CA GLU A 48 -18.85 -6.07 5.12
C GLU A 48 -19.91 -5.21 4.42
N ASP A 49 -20.60 -5.80 3.44
CA ASP A 49 -21.63 -5.12 2.61
C ASP A 49 -22.88 -4.76 3.44
N ASP A 50 -23.29 -5.65 4.34
CA ASP A 50 -24.49 -5.52 5.17
C ASP A 50 -24.31 -4.50 6.30
N ASP A 51 -23.10 -4.43 6.86
CA ASP A 51 -22.76 -3.55 7.96
C ASP A 51 -21.46 -2.83 7.61
N ALA A 52 -21.61 -1.67 6.98
CA ALA A 52 -20.50 -0.89 6.48
C ALA A 52 -19.66 -0.20 7.58
N ALA A 53 -19.77 -0.68 8.82
CA ALA A 53 -18.93 -0.39 9.97
C ALA A 53 -18.17 -1.63 10.48
N THR A 54 -18.53 -2.84 10.04
CA THR A 54 -17.91 -4.09 10.47
C THR A 54 -16.70 -4.44 9.59
N PRO A 55 -15.49 -4.52 10.15
CA PRO A 55 -14.29 -4.87 9.40
C PRO A 55 -14.28 -6.35 9.03
N LYS A 56 -13.99 -6.64 7.76
CA LYS A 56 -13.71 -8.00 7.30
C LYS A 56 -12.48 -8.54 8.02
N LYS A 57 -12.41 -9.88 8.16
CA LYS A 57 -11.31 -10.58 8.83
C LYS A 57 -9.91 -10.12 8.39
N VAL A 58 -9.73 -9.82 7.11
CA VAL A 58 -8.45 -9.34 6.56
C VAL A 58 -8.04 -7.97 7.14
N LEU A 59 -9.00 -7.05 7.31
CA LEU A 59 -8.76 -5.76 7.95
C LEU A 59 -8.60 -5.92 9.46
N SER A 60 -9.47 -6.67 10.14
CA SER A 60 -9.40 -6.89 11.58
C SER A 60 -8.05 -7.48 12.01
N ASN A 61 -7.56 -8.46 11.25
CA ASN A 61 -6.23 -9.00 11.44
C ASN A 61 -5.18 -7.88 11.28
N LEU A 62 -5.21 -7.08 10.21
CA LEU A 62 -4.22 -6.03 10.03
C LEU A 62 -4.27 -4.99 11.19
N GLN A 63 -5.46 -4.64 11.68
CA GLN A 63 -5.63 -3.70 12.80
C GLN A 63 -5.00 -4.21 14.10
N GLU A 64 -5.15 -5.50 14.40
CA GLU A 64 -4.54 -6.12 15.58
C GLU A 64 -3.00 -6.11 15.54
N ASN A 65 -2.40 -6.24 14.34
CA ASN A 65 -0.95 -6.21 14.18
C ASN A 65 -0.55 -5.63 12.81
N PRO A 66 -0.45 -4.28 12.70
CA PRO A 66 -0.21 -3.61 11.44
C PRO A 66 1.23 -3.82 10.91
N ASP A 67 2.17 -4.20 11.77
CA ASP A 67 3.56 -4.51 11.42
C ASP A 67 3.74 -5.93 10.84
N SER A 68 2.73 -6.78 10.94
CA SER A 68 2.83 -8.15 10.44
C SER A 68 2.89 -8.18 8.92
N THR A 69 4.04 -8.55 8.35
CA THR A 69 4.21 -8.75 6.91
C THR A 69 3.14 -9.67 6.34
N ALA A 70 2.86 -10.80 6.99
CA ALA A 70 1.84 -11.74 6.52
C ALA A 70 0.43 -11.12 6.45
N ARG A 71 0.08 -10.23 7.39
CA ARG A 71 -1.23 -9.56 7.40
C ARG A 71 -1.29 -8.46 6.34
N GLN A 72 -0.20 -7.74 6.12
CA GLN A 72 -0.08 -6.79 5.00
C GLN A 72 -0.20 -7.50 3.65
N GLU A 73 0.47 -8.65 3.47
CA GLU A 73 0.39 -9.45 2.24
C GLU A 73 -1.02 -10.01 1.99
N ALA A 74 -1.76 -10.37 3.05
CA ALA A 74 -3.15 -10.79 2.93
C ALA A 74 -4.03 -9.64 2.40
N VAL A 75 -3.82 -8.41 2.86
CA VAL A 75 -4.51 -7.23 2.35
C VAL A 75 -4.12 -6.92 0.90
N LYS A 76 -2.81 -6.99 0.56
CA LYS A 76 -2.34 -6.80 -0.81
C LYS A 76 -2.99 -7.81 -1.76
N SER A 77 -3.08 -9.06 -1.35
CA SER A 77 -3.74 -10.12 -2.11
C SER A 77 -5.23 -9.84 -2.31
N ALA A 78 -5.93 -9.37 -1.27
CA ALA A 78 -7.34 -9.02 -1.37
C ALA A 78 -7.58 -7.88 -2.39
N LEU A 79 -6.72 -6.86 -2.39
CA LEU A 79 -6.77 -5.77 -3.39
C LEU A 79 -6.42 -6.24 -4.81
N ALA A 80 -5.46 -7.15 -4.94
CA ALA A 80 -5.10 -7.72 -6.23
C ALA A 80 -6.26 -8.52 -6.82
N ILE A 81 -6.95 -9.34 -6.01
CA ILE A 81 -8.14 -10.09 -6.42
C ILE A 81 -9.27 -9.15 -6.82
N GLU A 82 -9.53 -8.10 -6.03
CA GLU A 82 -10.56 -7.12 -6.37
C GLU A 82 -10.29 -6.42 -7.70
N LEU A 83 -9.03 -6.07 -7.96
CA LEU A 83 -8.64 -5.47 -9.24
C LEU A 83 -8.70 -6.45 -10.40
N GLU A 84 -8.40 -7.73 -10.18
CA GLU A 84 -8.57 -8.79 -11.18
C GLU A 84 -10.04 -8.95 -11.59
N ASN A 85 -10.95 -8.88 -10.60
CA ASN A 85 -12.39 -8.93 -10.82
C ASN A 85 -12.93 -7.64 -11.47
N ASN A 86 -12.27 -6.49 -11.23
CA ASN A 86 -12.65 -5.19 -11.77
C ASN A 86 -11.43 -4.45 -12.34
N PRO A 87 -10.97 -4.81 -13.56
CA PRO A 87 -9.77 -4.22 -14.15
C PRO A 87 -9.93 -2.72 -14.46
N ALA A 88 -11.16 -2.23 -14.62
CA ALA A 88 -11.43 -0.80 -14.83
C ALA A 88 -11.04 0.04 -13.60
N ALA A 89 -10.96 -0.57 -12.42
CA ALA A 89 -10.56 0.09 -11.19
C ALA A 89 -9.04 0.40 -11.12
N GLU A 90 -8.24 -0.01 -12.10
CA GLU A 90 -6.81 0.35 -12.15
C GLU A 90 -6.62 1.88 -12.15
N THR A 91 -7.53 2.62 -12.79
CA THR A 91 -7.50 4.09 -12.77
C THR A 91 -7.74 4.65 -11.36
N LEU A 92 -8.60 4.01 -10.57
CA LEU A 92 -8.86 4.38 -9.18
C LEU A 92 -7.64 4.08 -8.30
N LEU A 93 -7.00 2.93 -8.51
CA LEU A 93 -5.75 2.57 -7.83
C LEU A 93 -4.62 3.56 -8.15
N LYS A 94 -4.51 4.00 -9.42
CA LYS A 94 -3.58 5.05 -9.85
C LYS A 94 -3.86 6.38 -9.17
N ASP A 95 -5.13 6.79 -9.06
CA ASP A 95 -5.53 8.01 -8.33
C ASP A 95 -5.15 7.93 -6.85
N MET A 96 -5.45 6.80 -6.19
CA MET A 96 -5.05 6.57 -4.81
C MET A 96 -3.54 6.65 -4.61
N TYR A 97 -2.78 5.99 -5.49
CA TYR A 97 -1.32 6.07 -5.49
C TYR A 97 -0.84 7.51 -5.68
N GLY A 98 -1.40 8.24 -6.65
CA GLY A 98 -1.07 9.63 -6.91
C GLY A 98 -1.34 10.54 -5.70
N ARG A 99 -2.45 10.34 -4.99
CA ARG A 99 -2.79 11.07 -3.76
C ARG A 99 -1.82 10.79 -2.62
N ILE A 100 -1.44 9.54 -2.44
CA ILE A 100 -0.43 9.14 -1.45
C ILE A 100 0.90 9.83 -1.73
N GLN A 101 1.36 9.80 -2.99
CA GLN A 101 2.60 10.46 -3.40
C GLN A 101 2.52 11.99 -3.28
N GLY A 102 1.39 12.58 -3.72
CA GLY A 102 1.15 14.02 -3.72
C GLY A 102 0.97 14.62 -2.33
N ALA A 103 0.53 13.83 -1.34
CA ALA A 103 0.42 14.23 0.06
C ALA A 103 1.78 14.39 0.77
N GLY A 104 2.91 14.20 0.08
CA GLY A 104 4.25 14.21 0.68
C GLY A 104 4.51 13.00 1.60
N ILE A 105 3.68 11.96 1.49
CA ILE A 105 3.87 10.72 2.25
C ILE A 105 4.91 9.88 1.51
N HIS A 106 6.18 9.99 1.90
CA HIS A 106 7.17 8.98 1.55
C HIS A 106 6.76 7.66 2.20
N ILE A 107 6.25 6.72 1.39
CA ILE A 107 6.01 5.34 1.80
C ILE A 107 7.25 4.54 1.38
N ASP A 108 8.10 4.24 2.36
CA ASP A 108 9.19 3.29 2.20
C ASP A 108 8.61 1.88 1.99
N ASN A 109 8.34 1.51 0.74
CA ASN A 109 7.92 0.16 0.36
C ASN A 109 9.11 -0.82 0.31
N THR A 110 10.11 -0.65 1.18
CA THR A 110 11.32 -1.49 1.24
C THR A 110 11.07 -2.87 1.86
N GLY A 111 9.83 -3.17 2.29
CA GLY A 111 9.45 -4.42 2.95
C GLY A 111 8.92 -5.54 2.05
N ALA A 112 8.60 -5.30 0.78
CA ALA A 112 8.09 -6.34 -0.12
C ALA A 112 9.23 -7.09 -0.83
N LYS A 113 10.08 -7.81 -0.06
CA LYS A 113 10.96 -8.84 -0.65
C LYS A 113 10.16 -10.12 -0.89
N ILE A 114 9.24 -10.06 -1.84
CA ILE A 114 8.62 -11.24 -2.44
C ILE A 114 9.25 -11.45 -3.82
N GLY A 115 10.34 -12.21 -3.84
CA GLY A 115 10.69 -13.07 -4.97
C GLY A 115 11.24 -12.47 -6.26
N GLN A 116 11.78 -11.25 -6.31
CA GLN A 116 12.53 -10.80 -7.48
C GLN A 116 14.04 -11.03 -7.34
N GLN A 117 14.56 -11.87 -8.23
CA GLN A 117 15.98 -12.17 -8.37
C GLN A 117 16.79 -10.89 -8.54
N ASN A 118 17.89 -10.79 -7.79
CA ASN A 118 18.89 -9.73 -7.94
C ASN A 118 19.42 -9.69 -9.37
N VAL A 119 19.17 -8.60 -10.09
CA VAL A 119 20.00 -8.21 -11.23
C VAL A 119 20.53 -6.80 -11.03
N ASN A 120 21.68 -6.77 -10.37
CA ASN A 120 22.80 -5.89 -10.69
C ASN A 120 22.60 -4.38 -10.54
N ALA A 121 22.60 -3.88 -9.29
CA ALA A 121 22.95 -2.49 -9.03
C ALA A 121 24.45 -2.42 -8.68
N THR A 122 25.28 -2.08 -9.66
CA THR A 122 26.68 -1.72 -9.45
C THR A 122 26.73 -0.48 -8.55
N VAL A 123 27.17 -0.66 -7.31
CA VAL A 123 27.43 0.46 -6.39
C VAL A 123 28.81 1.02 -6.75
N THR A 124 28.85 2.07 -7.57
CA THR A 124 30.06 2.88 -7.73
C THR A 124 30.11 3.91 -6.61
N ASN A 125 30.73 3.54 -5.49
CA ASN A 125 31.07 4.50 -4.44
C ASN A 125 32.25 5.37 -4.90
N THR A 126 31.98 6.62 -5.25
CA THR A 126 33.01 7.64 -5.47
C THR A 126 32.97 8.65 -4.34
N ASN A 127 33.61 8.33 -3.21
CA ASN A 127 34.29 9.36 -2.42
C ASN A 127 35.32 8.77 -1.43
N PRO A 128 36.63 8.86 -1.70
CA PRO A 128 37.64 8.81 -0.66
C PRO A 128 38.26 10.21 -0.53
N ASN A 129 37.71 11.05 0.33
CA ASN A 129 38.44 12.22 0.78
C ASN A 129 38.19 12.50 2.27
N PHE A 130 38.94 11.80 3.13
CA PHE A 130 39.24 12.24 4.50
C PHE A 130 40.62 11.72 4.94
N ASN A 131 41.62 12.57 4.71
CA ASN A 131 42.63 13.10 5.65
C ASN A 131 43.64 12.20 6.43
N ASN A 132 44.91 12.56 6.20
CA ASN A 132 45.93 13.00 7.19
C ASN A 132 46.61 11.96 8.13
N HIS A 133 47.84 11.55 7.79
CA HIS A 133 49.07 11.90 8.53
C HIS A 133 50.35 11.51 7.76
#